data_AF-A0A9D2FI66-F1
#
_entry.id   AF-A0A9D2FI66-F1
#
_cell.length_a   1.000
_cell.length_b   1.000
_cell.length_c   1.000
_cell.angle_alpha   90.00
_cell.angle_beta   90.00
_cell.angle_gamma   90.00
#
_symmetry.space_group_name_H-M   'P 1'
#
loop_
_entity.id
_entity.type
_entity.pdbx_description
1 polymer ?
#
loop_
_entity_poly.entity_id
_entity_poly.type
_entity_poly.pdbx_seq_one_letter_code
_entity_poly.pdbx_strand_id
1 'polypeptide(L)'
;MHTAARRILPALLLLLALLVSALPRALAAGLENRYGIQMLDFDEDQILSIGNQAPGQCSLYALRYARTVLDGTVSSGAGMWSNGAVWSAAGYSGFSGDLDACLDKLYSELNAGRPVIVHLQNTTVSGVSKHQERTSTEEYHLTNAGWDVVNYPHISTSDTYGHWVCVVGYDPAADPADLSESDFFALDPARVSAGGTFALTRLLDGTLWTDNSPLKVAG
;
A
#
# COMPACT_ATOMS: atom_id res chain seq x y z
N MET A 1 33.56 39.36 -22.00
CA MET A 1 32.83 38.08 -21.86
C MET A 1 32.33 37.78 -20.43
N HIS A 2 32.44 38.71 -19.46
CA HIS A 2 32.07 38.45 -18.05
C HIS A 2 30.62 38.81 -17.65
N THR A 3 29.86 39.50 -18.50
CA THR A 3 28.52 40.01 -18.13
C THR A 3 27.38 39.04 -18.39
N ALA A 4 27.53 38.12 -19.35
CA ALA A 4 26.51 37.12 -19.69
C ALA A 4 26.39 36.03 -18.60
N ALA A 5 27.52 35.52 -18.10
CA ALA A 5 27.55 34.48 -17.08
C ALA A 5 26.90 34.90 -15.74
N ARG A 6 26.93 36.20 -15.40
CA ARG A 6 26.41 36.73 -14.13
C ARG A 6 24.88 36.78 -14.05
N ARG A 7 24.16 36.70 -15.17
CA ARG A 7 22.69 36.65 -15.23
C ARG A 7 22.14 35.24 -15.48
N ILE A 8 22.95 34.33 -15.99
CA ILE A 8 22.55 32.96 -16.32
C ILE A 8 22.44 32.11 -15.05
N LEU A 9 23.37 32.25 -14.10
CA LEU A 9 23.37 31.46 -12.87
C LEU A 9 22.11 31.62 -12.00
N PRO A 10 21.61 32.84 -11.70
CA PRO A 10 20.38 32.99 -10.92
C PRO A 10 19.14 32.47 -11.68
N ALA A 11 19.10 32.61 -13.01
CA ALA A 11 18.00 32.06 -13.82
C ALA A 11 18.00 30.53 -13.83
N LEU A 12 19.17 29.90 -13.87
CA LEU A 12 19.31 28.44 -13.78
C LEU A 12 18.93 27.91 -12.40
N LEU A 13 19.33 28.61 -11.33
CA LEU A 13 18.92 28.29 -9.97
C LEU A 13 17.41 28.46 -9.76
N LEU A 14 16.80 29.49 -10.33
CA LEU A 14 15.35 29.70 -10.27
C LEU A 14 14.61 28.61 -11.05
N LEU A 15 15.10 28.23 -12.23
CA LEU A 15 14.53 27.16 -13.04
C LEU A 15 14.67 25.81 -12.32
N LEU A 16 15.82 25.53 -11.70
CA LEU A 16 16.04 24.33 -10.90
C LEU A 16 15.11 24.31 -9.68
N ALA A 17 14.93 25.44 -8.98
CA ALA A 17 14.00 25.56 -7.86
C ALA A 17 12.55 25.34 -8.30
N LEU A 18 12.15 25.89 -9.45
CA LEU A 18 10.83 25.69 -10.05
C LEU A 18 10.61 24.21 -10.43
N LEU A 19 11.59 23.56 -11.06
CA LEU A 19 11.59 22.14 -11.38
C LEU A 19 11.48 21.27 -10.12
N VAL A 20 12.21 21.62 -9.05
CA VAL A 20 12.15 20.90 -7.76
C VAL A 20 10.82 21.14 -7.04
N SER A 21 10.20 22.32 -7.17
CA SER A 21 8.89 22.61 -6.59
C SER A 21 7.72 22.05 -7.38
N ALA A 22 7.92 21.76 -8.66
CA ALA A 22 6.93 21.15 -9.55
C ALA A 22 6.99 19.61 -9.54
N LEU A 23 7.97 19.02 -8.86
CA LEU A 23 7.90 17.60 -8.51
C LEU A 23 6.71 17.44 -7.54
N PRO A 24 5.77 16.53 -7.82
CA PRO A 24 4.74 16.19 -6.84
C PRO A 24 5.46 15.68 -5.59
N ARG A 25 5.53 16.54 -4.57
CA ARG A 25 5.89 16.09 -3.23
C ARG A 25 4.75 15.21 -2.80
N ALA A 26 5.02 13.92 -2.61
CA ALA A 26 4.11 13.05 -1.90
C ALA A 26 3.80 13.74 -0.56
N LEU A 27 2.56 14.18 -0.40
CA LEU A 27 2.12 14.74 0.86
C LEU A 27 1.97 13.57 1.83
N ALA A 28 2.46 13.74 3.05
CA ALA A 28 2.10 12.83 4.12
C ALA A 28 0.57 12.91 4.27
N ALA A 29 -0.12 11.79 4.06
CA ALA A 29 -1.55 11.72 4.34
C ALA A 29 -1.78 11.91 5.84
N GLY A 30 -2.92 12.48 6.21
CA GLY A 30 -3.36 12.49 7.61
C GLY A 30 -3.49 11.05 8.12
N LEU A 31 -3.45 10.87 9.44
CA LEU A 31 -3.73 9.58 10.06
C LEU A 31 -4.85 9.79 11.08
N GLU A 32 -5.99 9.13 10.90
CA GLU A 32 -7.19 9.32 11.71
C GLU A 32 -7.85 7.99 12.09
N ASN A 33 -8.54 7.98 13.23
CA ASN A 33 -9.30 6.80 13.63
C ASN A 33 -10.65 6.81 12.89
N ARG A 34 -10.80 5.88 11.94
CA ARG A 34 -12.01 5.69 11.14
C ARG A 34 -12.71 4.41 11.62
N TYR A 35 -13.71 4.60 12.47
CA TYR A 35 -14.54 3.53 13.04
C TYR A 35 -13.75 2.39 13.72
N GLY A 36 -12.69 2.72 14.46
CA GLY A 36 -11.89 1.72 15.18
C GLY A 36 -10.67 1.21 14.42
N ILE A 37 -10.36 1.76 13.24
CA ILE A 37 -9.10 1.52 12.51
C ILE A 37 -8.34 2.84 12.43
N GLN A 38 -7.07 2.87 12.84
CA GLN A 38 -6.20 4.02 12.66
C GLN A 38 -5.68 4.01 11.22
N MET A 39 -6.23 4.86 10.36
CA MET A 39 -6.07 4.78 8.90
C MET A 39 -5.57 6.09 8.30
N LEU A 40 -4.80 5.97 7.22
CA LEU A 40 -4.42 7.11 6.40
C LEU A 40 -5.66 7.77 5.81
N ASP A 41 -5.68 9.10 5.79
CA ASP A 41 -6.75 9.87 5.20
C ASP A 41 -6.62 9.88 3.67
N PHE A 42 -7.60 9.28 3.01
CA PHE A 42 -7.77 9.29 1.56
C PHE A 42 -9.25 9.16 1.21
N ASP A 43 -9.58 9.55 -0.02
CA ASP A 43 -10.92 9.45 -0.61
C ASP A 43 -11.15 8.02 -1.14
N GLU A 44 -12.08 7.29 -0.51
CA GLU A 44 -12.42 5.93 -0.89
C GLU A 44 -13.00 5.81 -2.30
N ASP A 45 -13.72 6.85 -2.79
CA ASP A 45 -14.28 6.84 -4.14
C ASP A 45 -13.18 6.86 -5.20
N GLN A 46 -12.04 7.51 -4.90
CA GLN A 46 -10.87 7.46 -5.78
C GLN A 46 -10.30 6.04 -5.88
N ILE A 47 -10.21 5.34 -4.75
CA ILE A 47 -9.75 3.94 -4.73
C ILE A 47 -10.75 3.01 -5.42
N LEU A 48 -12.05 3.18 -5.17
CA LEU A 48 -13.11 2.43 -5.85
C LEU A 48 -13.12 2.67 -7.36
N SER A 49 -12.80 3.89 -7.81
CA SER A 49 -12.69 4.20 -9.24
C SER A 49 -11.51 3.50 -9.92
N ILE A 50 -10.44 3.19 -9.18
CA ILE A 50 -9.35 2.31 -9.65
C ILE A 50 -9.85 0.87 -9.75
N GLY A 51 -10.63 0.43 -8.75
CA GLY A 51 -11.29 -0.88 -8.71
C GLY A 51 -10.32 -2.03 -8.44
N ASN A 52 -10.85 -3.25 -8.54
CA ASN A 52 -10.07 -4.48 -8.37
C ASN A 52 -9.11 -4.72 -9.54
N GLN A 53 -8.04 -5.48 -9.30
CA GLN A 53 -7.04 -5.85 -10.29
C GLN A 53 -7.59 -6.67 -11.45
N ALA A 54 -6.92 -6.57 -12.60
CA ALA A 54 -6.93 -7.67 -13.56
C ALA A 54 -5.98 -8.79 -13.09
N PRO A 55 -6.16 -10.04 -13.58
CA PRO A 55 -5.32 -11.16 -13.18
C PRO A 55 -3.81 -10.87 -13.34
N GLY A 56 -3.04 -11.11 -12.28
CA GLY A 56 -1.58 -10.95 -12.28
C GLY A 56 -1.08 -9.50 -12.13
N GLN A 57 -1.94 -8.53 -11.83
CA GLN A 57 -1.58 -7.11 -11.73
C GLN A 57 -1.57 -6.57 -10.28
N CYS A 58 -1.45 -7.43 -9.26
CA CYS A 58 -1.43 -7.00 -7.84
C CYS A 58 -0.43 -5.89 -7.56
N SER A 59 0.80 -6.05 -8.03
CA SER A 59 1.87 -5.07 -7.83
C SER A 59 1.51 -3.70 -8.42
N LEU A 60 0.97 -3.66 -9.64
CA LEU A 60 0.56 -2.42 -10.31
C LEU A 60 -0.58 -1.73 -9.55
N TYR A 61 -1.62 -2.47 -9.16
CA TYR A 61 -2.78 -1.90 -8.48
C TYR A 61 -2.43 -1.42 -7.06
N ALA A 62 -1.66 -2.21 -6.30
CA ALA A 62 -1.16 -1.78 -5.00
C ALA A 62 -0.35 -0.49 -5.11
N LEU A 63 0.48 -0.35 -6.14
CA LEU A 63 1.21 0.89 -6.40
C LEU A 63 0.29 2.07 -6.77
N ARG A 64 -0.75 1.82 -7.57
CA ARG A 64 -1.73 2.85 -7.92
C ARG A 64 -2.48 3.36 -6.68
N TYR A 65 -2.92 2.46 -5.80
CA TYR A 65 -3.55 2.85 -4.54
C TYR A 65 -2.60 3.68 -3.67
N ALA A 66 -1.38 3.20 -3.48
CA ALA A 66 -0.39 3.88 -2.65
C ALA A 66 -0.07 5.29 -3.18
N ARG A 67 -0.02 5.47 -4.51
CA ARG A 67 0.10 6.79 -5.13
C ARG A 67 -1.15 7.64 -4.98
N THR A 68 -2.34 7.07 -5.11
CA THR A 68 -3.57 7.82 -4.91
C THR A 68 -3.71 8.37 -3.49
N VAL A 69 -3.32 7.59 -2.48
CA VAL A 69 -3.25 8.06 -1.09
C VAL A 69 -2.26 9.23 -0.95
N LEU A 70 -1.05 9.12 -1.50
CA LEU A 70 -0.02 10.16 -1.37
C LEU A 70 -0.26 11.41 -2.22
N ASP A 71 -0.88 11.26 -3.38
CA ASP A 71 -1.09 12.33 -4.36
C ASP A 71 -2.44 13.03 -4.17
N GLY A 72 -3.39 12.42 -3.45
CA GLY A 72 -4.76 12.92 -3.30
C GLY A 72 -5.57 12.90 -4.59
N THR A 73 -5.10 12.19 -5.62
CA THR A 73 -5.74 12.06 -6.93
C THR A 73 -5.59 10.64 -7.47
N VAL A 74 -6.57 10.21 -8.27
CA VAL A 74 -6.57 8.89 -8.92
C VAL A 74 -5.30 8.70 -9.76
N SER A 75 -4.55 7.65 -9.44
CA SER A 75 -3.35 7.26 -10.18
C SER A 75 -3.76 6.49 -11.44
N SER A 76 -3.35 6.99 -12.60
CA SER A 76 -3.59 6.34 -13.89
C SER A 76 -2.75 5.07 -14.08
N GLY A 77 -1.69 4.87 -13.29
CA GLY A 77 -0.69 3.83 -13.51
C GLY A 77 0.18 4.06 -14.75
N ALA A 78 0.05 5.22 -15.42
CA ALA A 78 0.88 5.54 -16.59
C ALA A 78 2.37 5.57 -16.21
N GLY A 79 3.21 4.90 -17.00
CA GLY A 79 4.64 4.75 -16.72
C GLY A 79 4.98 3.61 -15.75
N MET A 80 3.98 2.92 -15.18
CA MET A 80 4.18 1.80 -14.23
C MET A 80 4.05 0.41 -14.87
N TRP A 81 4.00 0.32 -16.21
CA TRP A 81 3.91 -0.86 -17.09
C TRP A 81 2.68 -1.77 -16.88
N SER A 82 2.19 -2.42 -17.96
CA SER A 82 0.91 -3.15 -17.94
C SER A 82 0.93 -4.47 -17.16
N ASN A 83 2.09 -5.05 -16.90
CA ASN A 83 2.19 -6.40 -16.31
C ASN A 83 2.83 -6.42 -14.91
N GLY A 84 3.09 -5.26 -14.32
CA GLY A 84 3.65 -5.18 -12.97
C GLY A 84 4.30 -3.84 -12.69
N ALA A 85 4.41 -3.49 -11.42
CA ALA A 85 4.89 -2.18 -10.99
C ALA A 85 6.37 -1.92 -11.27
N VAL A 86 6.66 -0.67 -11.66
CA VAL A 86 8.01 -0.10 -11.63
C VAL A 86 8.13 0.80 -10.40
N TRP A 87 8.56 0.23 -9.27
CA TRP A 87 8.57 0.90 -7.97
C TRP A 87 9.28 2.27 -7.99
N SER A 88 10.48 2.31 -8.56
CA SER A 88 11.31 3.52 -8.59
C SER A 88 10.69 4.63 -9.45
N ALA A 89 9.94 4.29 -10.50
CA ALA A 89 9.24 5.28 -11.32
C ALA A 89 8.12 6.01 -10.55
N ALA A 90 7.65 5.42 -9.45
CA ALA A 90 6.64 5.96 -8.57
C ALA A 90 7.21 6.49 -7.23
N GLY A 91 8.54 6.55 -7.11
CA GLY A 91 9.21 6.98 -5.89
C GLY A 91 9.21 5.93 -4.78
N TYR A 92 9.03 4.64 -5.10
CA TYR A 92 9.10 3.55 -4.13
C TYR A 92 10.43 2.79 -4.22
N SER A 93 10.96 2.40 -3.07
CA SER A 93 12.17 1.59 -2.94
C SER A 93 11.92 0.36 -2.07
N GLY A 94 12.74 -0.67 -2.23
CA GLY A 94 12.63 -1.89 -1.43
C GLY A 94 13.18 -1.69 -0.03
N PHE A 95 12.48 -2.24 0.97
CA PHE A 95 13.01 -2.46 2.31
C PHE A 95 12.94 -3.95 2.65
N SER A 96 13.97 -4.45 3.31
CA SER A 96 14.14 -5.83 3.73
C SER A 96 14.72 -5.86 5.14
N GLY A 97 14.26 -6.80 5.94
CA GLY A 97 14.68 -7.06 7.32
C GLY A 97 14.08 -8.39 7.79
N ASP A 98 14.30 -8.74 9.05
CA ASP A 98 13.48 -9.74 9.72
C ASP A 98 12.03 -9.23 9.90
N LEU A 99 11.16 -10.09 10.46
CA LEU A 99 9.75 -9.77 10.63
C LEU A 99 9.58 -8.49 11.47
N ASP A 100 10.21 -8.43 12.64
CA ASP A 100 10.14 -7.30 13.57
C ASP A 100 10.57 -6.00 12.88
N ALA A 101 11.71 -5.99 12.18
CA ALA A 101 12.16 -4.79 11.45
C ALA A 101 11.18 -4.38 10.33
N CYS A 102 10.51 -5.33 9.68
CA CYS A 102 9.49 -5.03 8.68
C CYS A 102 8.21 -4.44 9.31
N LEU A 103 7.76 -4.96 10.45
CA LEU A 103 6.59 -4.46 11.16
C LEU A 103 6.83 -3.07 11.76
N ASP A 104 8.01 -2.85 12.36
CA ASP A 104 8.46 -1.52 12.81
C ASP A 104 8.50 -0.51 11.67
N LYS A 105 9.01 -0.95 10.50
CA LYS A 105 9.04 -0.11 9.31
C LYS A 105 7.63 0.21 8.82
N LEU A 106 6.73 -0.77 8.80
CA LEU A 106 5.34 -0.60 8.40
C LEU A 106 4.62 0.41 9.31
N TYR A 107 4.72 0.22 10.62
CA TYR A 107 4.12 1.10 11.62
C TYR A 107 4.66 2.53 11.54
N SER A 108 5.98 2.70 11.45
CA SER A 108 6.60 4.04 11.39
C SER A 108 6.29 4.80 10.10
N GLU A 109 6.15 4.13 8.96
CA GLU A 109 5.74 4.75 7.70
C GLU A 109 4.29 5.23 7.75
N LEU A 110 3.37 4.42 8.29
CA LEU A 110 1.96 4.80 8.46
C LEU A 110 1.82 6.01 9.39
N ASN A 111 2.54 6.03 10.51
CA ASN A 111 2.59 7.19 11.42
C ASN A 111 3.21 8.43 10.78
N ALA A 112 4.02 8.26 9.73
CA ALA A 112 4.55 9.35 8.93
C ALA A 112 3.67 9.72 7.72
N GLY A 113 2.44 9.20 7.66
CA GLY A 113 1.46 9.49 6.62
C GLY A 113 1.75 8.80 5.29
N ARG A 114 2.49 7.70 5.29
CA ARG A 114 2.94 7.02 4.06
C ARG A 114 2.40 5.59 4.00
N PRO A 115 1.65 5.22 2.95
CA PRO A 115 1.23 3.84 2.73
C PRO A 115 2.45 2.99 2.37
N VAL A 116 2.39 1.71 2.70
CA VAL A 116 3.46 0.76 2.43
C VAL A 116 2.90 -0.40 1.62
N ILE A 117 3.61 -0.78 0.57
CA ILE A 117 3.21 -1.93 -0.24
C ILE A 117 3.92 -3.16 0.31
N VAL A 118 3.16 -4.19 0.64
CA VAL A 118 3.66 -5.42 1.29
C VAL A 118 3.59 -6.58 0.31
N HIS A 119 4.64 -7.40 0.28
CA HIS A 119 4.68 -8.67 -0.42
C HIS A 119 4.30 -9.79 0.55
N LEU A 120 3.19 -10.44 0.27
CA LEU A 120 2.68 -11.56 1.05
C LEU A 120 3.09 -12.88 0.39
N GLN A 121 3.66 -13.77 1.19
CA GLN A 121 3.95 -15.14 0.84
C GLN A 121 2.65 -15.95 0.87
N ASN A 122 2.50 -16.85 -0.09
CA ASN A 122 1.45 -17.85 0.01
C ASN A 122 1.81 -18.87 1.09
N THR A 123 0.95 -19.03 2.10
CA THR A 123 1.01 -20.18 2.99
C THR A 123 0.44 -21.39 2.26
N THR A 124 1.30 -22.18 1.63
CA THR A 124 0.89 -23.48 1.10
C THR A 124 0.64 -24.41 2.28
N VAL A 125 -0.62 -24.65 2.64
CA VAL A 125 -0.93 -25.81 3.49
C VAL A 125 -0.86 -27.03 2.58
N SER A 126 0.24 -27.79 2.68
CA SER A 126 0.41 -29.03 1.92
C SER A 126 -0.80 -29.96 2.11
N GLY A 127 -1.39 -30.43 1.00
CA GLY A 127 -2.35 -31.54 1.01
C GLY A 127 -3.85 -31.21 0.92
N VAL A 128 -4.26 -29.96 0.71
CA VAL A 128 -5.71 -29.62 0.64
C VAL A 128 -6.10 -29.06 -0.72
N SER A 129 -6.68 -29.90 -1.58
CA SER A 129 -7.38 -29.46 -2.78
C SER A 129 -8.68 -28.75 -2.37
N LYS A 130 -8.71 -27.42 -2.48
CA LYS A 130 -9.84 -26.54 -2.14
C LYS A 130 -10.15 -26.54 -0.62
N HIS A 131 -9.54 -25.60 0.07
CA HIS A 131 -9.65 -25.41 1.52
C HIS A 131 -11.11 -25.36 2.03
N GLN A 132 -11.49 -26.37 2.82
CA GLN A 132 -12.63 -26.31 3.74
C GLN A 132 -12.26 -25.58 5.07
N GLU A 133 -10.98 -25.35 5.32
CA GLU A 133 -10.47 -24.65 6.51
C GLU A 133 -9.43 -23.59 6.10
N ARG A 134 -9.89 -22.50 5.46
CA ARG A 134 -9.05 -21.30 5.36
C ARG A 134 -9.13 -20.61 6.72
N THR A 135 -7.99 -20.42 7.39
CA THR A 135 -7.87 -19.39 8.43
C THR A 135 -8.37 -18.09 7.81
N SER A 136 -9.52 -17.63 8.26
CA SER A 136 -10.21 -16.48 7.71
C SER A 136 -9.38 -15.22 7.96
N THR A 137 -9.17 -14.41 6.93
CA THR A 137 -8.92 -12.99 7.17
C THR A 137 -10.25 -12.30 7.36
N GLU A 138 -10.26 -11.32 8.24
CA GLU A 138 -11.38 -10.39 8.37
C GLU A 138 -11.29 -9.39 7.21
N GLU A 139 -12.37 -9.27 6.46
CA GLU A 139 -12.55 -8.18 5.51
C GLU A 139 -13.56 -7.19 6.09
N TYR A 140 -13.28 -5.91 5.95
CA TYR A 140 -14.02 -4.83 6.58
C TYR A 140 -14.70 -4.03 5.48
N HIS A 141 -16.02 -4.11 5.38
CA HIS A 141 -16.82 -3.39 4.38
C HIS A 141 -17.29 -2.07 4.97
N LEU A 142 -16.96 -0.96 4.31
CA LEU A 142 -17.38 0.35 4.79
C LEU A 142 -18.88 0.57 4.51
N THR A 143 -19.64 0.85 5.56
CA THR A 143 -21.05 1.23 5.50
C THR A 143 -21.26 2.60 6.15
N ASN A 144 -22.49 3.12 6.06
CA ASN A 144 -22.88 4.34 6.76
C ASN A 144 -22.80 4.22 8.30
N ALA A 145 -22.71 3.00 8.85
CA ALA A 145 -22.60 2.73 10.28
C ALA A 145 -21.17 2.43 10.74
N GLY A 146 -20.20 2.40 9.82
CA GLY A 146 -18.82 1.97 10.05
C GLY A 146 -18.50 0.66 9.36
N TRP A 147 -17.57 -0.13 9.93
CA TRP A 147 -17.11 -1.37 9.32
C TRP A 147 -18.00 -2.56 9.63
N ASP A 148 -18.51 -3.21 8.57
CA ASP A 148 -19.10 -4.54 8.66
C ASP A 148 -17.98 -5.57 8.45
N VAL A 149 -17.73 -6.41 9.47
CA VAL A 149 -16.71 -7.46 9.41
C VAL A 149 -17.31 -8.71 8.78
N VAL A 150 -16.70 -9.18 7.69
CA VAL A 150 -17.08 -10.42 7.03
C VAL A 150 -15.92 -11.41 7.06
N ASN A 151 -16.26 -12.69 7.23
CA ASN A 151 -15.29 -13.75 7.07
C ASN A 151 -14.90 -13.84 5.61
N TYR A 152 -13.63 -13.60 5.32
CA TYR A 152 -13.09 -13.73 3.99
C TYR A 152 -11.99 -14.80 3.93
N PRO A 153 -12.15 -15.83 3.09
CA PRO A 153 -11.10 -16.81 2.85
C PRO A 153 -9.84 -16.13 2.27
N HIS A 154 -8.72 -16.17 3.01
CA HIS A 154 -7.45 -15.54 2.66
C HIS A 154 -7.08 -15.68 1.18
N ILE A 155 -6.51 -14.60 0.62
CA ILE A 155 -6.12 -14.47 -0.78
C ILE A 155 -4.88 -15.33 -1.02
N SER A 156 -5.14 -16.59 -1.33
CA SER A 156 -4.13 -17.53 -1.79
C SER A 156 -3.99 -17.40 -3.30
N THR A 157 -2.92 -16.74 -3.74
CA THR A 157 -2.29 -17.05 -5.03
C THR A 157 -1.20 -18.09 -4.80
N SER A 158 -0.82 -18.86 -5.80
CA SER A 158 -0.03 -20.10 -5.60
C SER A 158 1.33 -19.89 -4.92
N ASP A 159 1.91 -20.98 -4.41
CA ASP A 159 3.28 -21.10 -3.87
C ASP A 159 4.39 -20.52 -4.77
N THR A 160 4.09 -20.35 -6.05
CA THR A 160 4.97 -19.83 -7.08
C THR A 160 4.87 -18.30 -7.23
N TYR A 161 3.77 -17.68 -6.79
CA TYR A 161 3.46 -16.27 -7.03
C TYR A 161 2.90 -15.60 -5.76
N GLY A 162 3.68 -14.71 -5.15
CA GLY A 162 3.25 -13.90 -4.02
C GLY A 162 2.19 -12.86 -4.40
N HIS A 163 1.60 -12.23 -3.38
CA HIS A 163 0.55 -11.24 -3.56
C HIS A 163 0.99 -9.88 -3.01
N TRP A 164 0.67 -8.81 -3.72
CA TRP A 164 1.04 -7.44 -3.33
C TRP A 164 -0.19 -6.67 -2.89
N VAL A 165 -0.13 -6.09 -1.69
CA VAL A 165 -1.20 -5.27 -1.11
C VAL A 165 -0.67 -3.92 -0.66
N CYS A 166 -1.54 -2.93 -0.54
CA CYS A 166 -1.16 -1.59 -0.05
C CYS A 166 -1.71 -1.38 1.36
N VAL A 167 -0.85 -1.43 2.37
CA VAL A 167 -1.22 -1.18 3.76
C VAL A 167 -1.45 0.31 3.97
N VAL A 168 -2.59 0.64 4.58
CA VAL A 168 -3.06 2.02 4.79
C VAL A 168 -3.54 2.28 6.21
N GLY A 169 -3.55 1.29 7.09
CA GLY A 169 -3.97 1.48 8.47
C GLY A 169 -3.52 0.35 9.39
N TYR A 170 -3.77 0.56 10.67
CA TYR A 170 -3.46 -0.39 11.74
C TYR A 170 -4.51 -0.33 12.86
N ASP A 171 -4.54 -1.35 13.71
CA ASP A 171 -5.42 -1.42 14.88
C ASP A 171 -4.94 -0.38 15.91
N PRO A 172 -5.80 0.56 16.35
CA PRO A 172 -5.42 1.57 17.34
C PRO A 172 -4.95 0.96 18.68
N ALA A 173 -5.23 -0.31 18.95
CA ALA A 173 -4.75 -1.03 20.13
C ALA A 173 -3.41 -1.76 19.92
N ALA A 174 -2.83 -1.71 18.71
CA ALA A 174 -1.54 -2.32 18.42
C ALA A 174 -0.44 -1.78 19.34
N ASP A 175 0.34 -2.67 19.96
CA ASP A 175 1.48 -2.31 20.80
C ASP A 175 2.73 -2.13 19.90
N PRO A 176 3.31 -0.93 19.79
CA PRO A 176 4.51 -0.72 18.98
C PRO A 176 5.73 -1.52 19.46
N ALA A 177 5.69 -2.11 20.65
CA ALA A 177 6.74 -2.99 21.17
C ALA A 177 6.48 -4.50 20.89
N ASP A 178 5.30 -4.86 20.40
CA ASP A 178 4.87 -6.26 20.16
C ASP A 178 3.89 -6.31 18.97
N LEU A 179 4.36 -5.84 17.81
CA LEU A 179 3.57 -5.81 16.58
C LEU A 179 3.44 -7.20 15.94
N SER A 180 2.32 -7.45 15.30
CA SER A 180 2.02 -8.61 14.46
C SER A 180 1.52 -8.18 13.07
N GLU A 181 1.56 -9.05 12.05
CA GLU A 181 0.97 -8.70 10.75
C GLU A 181 -0.53 -8.37 10.88
N SER A 182 -1.27 -9.11 11.71
CA SER A 182 -2.70 -8.91 11.91
C SER A 182 -3.07 -7.59 12.60
N ASP A 183 -2.11 -6.78 13.03
CA ASP A 183 -2.37 -5.41 13.43
C ASP A 183 -2.66 -4.48 12.25
N PHE A 184 -2.40 -4.90 11.00
CA PHE A 184 -2.41 -4.03 9.83
C PHE A 184 -3.57 -4.29 8.86
N PHE A 185 -4.02 -3.22 8.20
CA PHE A 185 -5.13 -3.21 7.24
C PHE A 185 -4.67 -2.69 5.88
N ALA A 186 -5.07 -3.40 4.83
CA ALA A 186 -4.63 -3.14 3.47
C ALA A 186 -5.76 -2.97 2.46
N LEU A 187 -5.52 -2.10 1.49
CA LEU A 187 -6.17 -2.09 0.19
C LEU A 187 -5.66 -3.28 -0.60
N ASP A 188 -6.50 -4.30 -0.70
CA ASP A 188 -6.15 -5.50 -1.44
C ASP A 188 -6.63 -5.38 -2.90
N PRO A 189 -5.73 -5.44 -3.89
CA PRO A 189 -6.12 -5.38 -5.28
C PRO A 189 -7.16 -6.42 -5.73
N ALA A 190 -7.25 -7.59 -5.10
CA ALA A 190 -8.26 -8.59 -5.43
C ALA A 190 -9.66 -8.22 -4.90
N ARG A 191 -9.76 -7.27 -3.96
CA ARG A 191 -10.92 -7.11 -3.08
C ARG A 191 -11.27 -5.71 -2.63
N VAL A 192 -10.57 -4.67 -3.10
CA VAL A 192 -10.83 -3.28 -2.69
C VAL A 192 -12.28 -2.84 -2.91
N SER A 193 -12.99 -3.49 -3.84
CA SER A 193 -14.44 -3.41 -4.02
C SER A 193 -15.12 -4.78 -3.86
N ALA A 194 -15.99 -4.89 -2.86
CA ALA A 194 -16.87 -6.03 -2.62
C ALA A 194 -18.30 -5.68 -3.09
N GLY A 195 -18.58 -5.90 -4.37
CA GLY A 195 -19.91 -5.59 -4.94
C GLY A 195 -20.21 -4.08 -5.01
N GLY A 196 -19.17 -3.24 -5.15
CA GLY A 196 -19.29 -1.77 -5.12
C GLY A 196 -18.97 -1.15 -3.76
N THR A 197 -18.98 -1.94 -2.69
CA THR A 197 -18.62 -1.48 -1.34
C THR A 197 -17.10 -1.44 -1.17
N PHE A 198 -16.57 -0.35 -0.60
CA PHE A 198 -15.16 -0.25 -0.25
C PHE A 198 -14.80 -1.27 0.84
N ALA A 199 -13.69 -1.97 0.66
CA ALA A 199 -13.25 -3.00 1.58
C ALA A 199 -11.77 -2.92 1.92
N LEU A 200 -11.46 -3.17 3.19
CA LEU A 200 -10.10 -3.40 3.69
C LEU A 200 -9.93 -4.87 4.04
N THR A 201 -8.72 -5.39 3.82
CA THR A 201 -8.31 -6.71 4.28
C THR A 201 -7.38 -6.56 5.47
N ARG A 202 -7.69 -7.23 6.58
CA ARG A 202 -6.76 -7.42 7.68
C ARG A 202 -5.70 -8.43 7.25
N LEU A 203 -4.41 -8.13 7.47
CA LEU A 203 -3.35 -9.08 7.14
C LEU A 203 -3.42 -10.30 8.07
N LEU A 204 -2.79 -11.39 7.65
CA LEU A 204 -2.70 -12.63 8.42
C LEU A 204 -1.28 -12.86 8.90
N ASP A 205 -1.12 -13.28 10.15
CA ASP A 205 0.18 -13.59 10.72
C ASP A 205 0.88 -14.72 9.95
N GLY A 206 2.21 -14.61 9.82
CA GLY A 206 3.02 -15.57 9.09
C GLY A 206 2.87 -15.49 7.57
N THR A 207 2.37 -14.38 7.05
CA THR A 207 2.22 -14.17 5.60
C THR A 207 3.18 -13.13 5.03
N LEU A 208 3.87 -12.32 5.84
CA LEU A 208 4.83 -11.36 5.30
C LEU A 208 6.05 -12.08 4.72
N TRP A 209 6.37 -11.86 3.44
CA TRP A 209 7.45 -12.56 2.76
C TRP A 209 8.83 -11.92 3.03
N THR A 210 9.34 -12.05 4.25
CA THR A 210 10.62 -11.46 4.70
C THR A 210 11.78 -11.80 3.76
N ASP A 211 11.82 -13.03 3.24
CA ASP A 211 12.89 -13.53 2.36
C ASP A 211 12.79 -13.04 0.91
N ASN A 212 11.71 -12.35 0.53
CA ASN A 212 11.47 -11.96 -0.85
C ASN A 212 10.86 -10.57 -0.97
N SER A 213 11.69 -9.54 -0.79
CA SER A 213 11.31 -8.16 -1.13
C SER A 213 10.09 -7.66 -0.34
N PRO A 214 10.08 -7.82 1.00
CA PRO A 214 8.86 -7.77 1.82
C PRO A 214 8.11 -6.45 1.71
N LEU A 215 8.84 -5.32 1.66
CA LEU A 215 8.21 -3.99 1.62
C LEU A 215 8.63 -3.19 0.38
N LYS A 216 7.73 -2.32 -0.06
CA LYS A 216 8.04 -1.11 -0.84
C LYS A 216 7.61 0.11 -0.05
N VAL A 217 8.55 1.01 0.16
CA VAL A 217 8.38 2.23 0.95
C VAL A 217 8.60 3.45 0.07
N ALA A 218 7.80 4.50 0.28
CA ALA A 218 7.96 5.77 -0.42
C ALA A 218 9.26 6.47 0.02
N GLY A 219 10.00 7.04 -0.95
CA GLY A 219 11.25 7.77 -0.74
C GLY A 219 11.12 9.29 -0.71
#